data_AF-A0A9X3EK12-F1
#
_entry.id   AF-A0A9X3EK12-F1
#
_cell.length_a   1.000
_cell.length_b   1.000
_cell.length_c   1.000
_cell.angle_alpha   90.00
_cell.angle_beta   90.00
_cell.angle_gamma   90.00
#
_symmetry.space_group_name_H-M   'P 1'
#
loop_
_entity.id
_entity.type
_entity.pdbx_description
1 polymer ?
#
loop_
_entity_poly.entity_id
_entity_poly.type
_entity_poly.pdbx_seq_one_letter_code
_entity_poly.pdbx_strand_id
1 'polypeptide(L)'
;MRRRRPAPRDSLAEPPGDCRQDVCDGKGGLQSEFADDPPNQVPGDCQRFVCEAGDAVVMLDAADVPDDDNDCTDDTCEDGTPTNTVKAMHSACGPGGAEYCHTDGACRPCKQVTDACEDYGQEPHDNQETAQNLGTITDADDDGSFVCATIKGKNDVDWYTFAGDDAFLNYVDPVRSLVQQNGSGGRVCVYLQCNGGGTSINCNGAAPDTAPLGQKGCCSATTVAPKLNCDGLDDSAKVWIRVDTPDNLACVPYQLDYHF
;
A
#
# COMPACT_ATOMS: atom_id res chain seq x y z
N MET A 1 38.42 -6.77 68.97
CA MET A 1 38.66 -6.38 67.55
C MET A 1 38.01 -7.43 66.64
N ARG A 2 36.80 -7.17 66.12
CA ARG A 2 36.19 -8.01 65.07
C ARG A 2 36.42 -7.31 63.74
N ARG A 3 37.29 -7.86 62.88
CA ARG A 3 37.42 -7.38 61.50
C ARG A 3 36.15 -7.78 60.75
N ARG A 4 35.42 -6.80 60.22
CA ARG A 4 34.26 -7.04 59.35
C ARG A 4 34.74 -7.80 58.10
N ARG A 5 34.05 -8.89 57.75
CA ARG A 5 34.23 -9.51 56.43
C ARG A 5 33.86 -8.48 55.37
N PRO A 6 34.66 -8.29 54.29
CA PRO A 6 34.19 -7.52 53.15
C PRO A 6 32.97 -8.23 52.55
N ALA A 7 31.96 -7.46 52.18
CA ALA A 7 30.79 -7.98 51.48
C ALA A 7 31.23 -8.61 50.14
N PRO A 8 30.53 -9.63 49.62
CA PRO A 8 30.70 -10.03 48.24
C PRO A 8 30.43 -8.80 47.39
N ARG A 9 31.36 -8.45 46.49
CA ARG A 9 31.05 -7.47 45.45
C ARG A 9 29.96 -8.10 44.60
N ASP A 10 28.84 -7.38 44.46
CA ASP A 10 27.85 -7.62 43.43
C ASP A 10 28.58 -7.96 42.14
N SER A 11 28.30 -9.15 41.60
CA SER A 11 28.52 -9.46 40.19
C SER A 11 27.86 -8.33 39.42
N LEU A 12 28.65 -7.41 38.89
CA LEU A 12 28.21 -6.55 37.81
C LEU A 12 27.67 -7.50 36.75
N ALA A 13 26.39 -7.34 36.38
CA ALA A 13 25.78 -8.16 35.35
C ALA A 13 26.73 -8.19 34.16
N GLU A 14 27.17 -9.39 33.77
CA GLU A 14 28.01 -9.59 32.59
C GLU A 14 27.30 -8.94 31.39
N PRO A 15 28.03 -8.21 30.52
CA PRO A 15 27.46 -7.71 29.29
C PRO A 15 26.78 -8.87 28.54
N PRO A 16 25.57 -8.70 27.99
CA PRO A 16 24.96 -9.74 27.17
C PRO A 16 25.92 -10.22 26.09
N GLY A 17 26.21 -11.53 26.06
CA GLY A 17 27.13 -12.15 25.10
C GLY A 17 28.61 -12.20 25.50
N ASP A 18 28.98 -11.85 26.74
CA ASP A 18 30.31 -12.12 27.31
C ASP A 18 30.27 -13.42 28.11
N CYS A 19 30.86 -14.49 27.58
CA CYS A 19 30.89 -15.80 28.26
C CYS A 19 32.10 -15.98 29.16
N ARG A 20 32.96 -14.97 29.28
CA ARG A 20 34.17 -15.03 30.10
C ARG A 20 33.81 -15.23 31.54
N GLN A 21 34.38 -16.27 32.14
CA GLN A 21 34.30 -16.47 33.58
C GLN A 21 35.51 -15.89 34.29
N ASP A 22 35.26 -15.12 35.34
CA ASP A 22 36.26 -14.71 36.32
C ASP A 22 36.48 -15.84 37.35
N VAL A 23 37.63 -16.52 37.30
CA VAL A 23 38.05 -17.55 38.27
C VAL A 23 39.10 -17.02 39.25
N CYS A 24 39.11 -17.54 40.49
CA CYS A 24 40.11 -17.14 41.49
C CYS A 24 41.50 -17.72 41.18
N ASP A 25 42.53 -16.87 41.14
CA ASP A 25 43.91 -17.24 40.75
C ASP A 25 44.71 -18.00 41.84
N GLY A 26 44.08 -18.32 42.97
CA GLY A 26 44.73 -18.93 44.14
C GLY A 26 45.69 -18.02 44.92
N LYS A 27 45.86 -16.75 44.51
CA LYS A 27 46.69 -15.71 45.14
C LYS A 27 45.89 -14.51 45.65
N GLY A 28 44.56 -14.54 45.47
CA GLY A 28 43.64 -13.50 45.92
C GLY A 28 43.25 -12.49 44.83
N GLY A 29 43.54 -12.79 43.57
CA GLY A 29 43.07 -12.07 42.39
C GLY A 29 42.04 -12.88 41.58
N LEU A 30 41.41 -12.21 40.61
CA LEU A 30 40.61 -12.85 39.57
C LEU A 30 41.48 -13.04 38.32
N GLN A 31 41.29 -14.17 37.66
CA GLN A 31 41.84 -14.48 36.34
C GLN A 31 40.64 -14.77 35.43
N SER A 32 40.54 -14.06 34.31
CA SER A 32 39.57 -14.39 33.27
C SER A 32 40.07 -15.63 32.51
N GLU A 33 39.25 -16.68 32.45
CA GLU A 33 39.47 -17.78 31.52
C GLU A 33 38.96 -17.40 30.12
N PHE A 34 39.63 -17.94 29.09
CA PHE A 34 39.20 -17.76 27.71
C PHE A 34 37.93 -18.58 27.49
N ALA A 35 36.78 -17.93 27.60
CA ALA A 35 35.56 -18.43 26.99
C ALA A 35 35.62 -18.20 25.48
N ASP A 36 35.05 -19.11 24.70
CA ASP A 36 34.69 -18.82 23.32
C ASP A 36 33.52 -17.83 23.35
N ASP A 37 33.85 -16.54 23.35
CA ASP A 37 32.85 -15.48 23.23
C ASP A 37 32.02 -15.75 21.94
N PRO A 38 30.68 -15.78 22.03
CA PRO A 38 29.86 -16.02 20.85
C PRO A 38 30.09 -14.94 19.80
N PRO A 39 29.92 -15.24 18.51
CA PRO A 39 29.85 -14.20 17.52
C PRO A 39 28.66 -13.27 17.82
N ASN A 40 28.64 -12.10 17.18
CA ASN A 40 27.52 -11.18 17.33
C ASN A 40 26.19 -11.89 17.02
N GLN A 41 25.14 -11.56 17.76
CA GLN A 41 23.78 -11.97 17.43
C GLN A 41 23.43 -11.55 16.00
N VAL A 42 22.77 -12.44 15.28
CA VAL A 42 22.19 -12.17 13.97
C VAL A 42 20.72 -11.88 14.22
N PRO A 43 20.26 -10.62 14.09
CA PRO A 43 18.85 -10.31 14.31
C PRO A 43 17.95 -11.10 13.35
N GLY A 44 16.85 -11.62 13.88
CA GLY A 44 15.82 -12.32 13.13
C GLY A 44 16.20 -13.72 12.67
N ASP A 45 17.20 -14.35 13.29
CA ASP A 45 17.60 -15.73 13.01
C ASP A 45 16.90 -16.76 13.91
N CYS A 46 15.99 -16.29 14.78
CA CYS A 46 15.23 -17.09 15.75
C CYS A 46 16.10 -17.78 16.79
N GLN A 47 17.31 -17.28 16.98
CA GLN A 47 18.32 -17.85 17.85
C GLN A 47 18.96 -16.77 18.70
N ARG A 48 19.45 -17.20 19.85
CA ARG A 48 20.26 -16.36 20.72
C ARG A 48 21.44 -17.14 21.25
N PHE A 49 22.56 -16.44 21.44
CA PHE A 49 23.72 -17.02 22.10
C PHE A 49 23.55 -16.87 23.61
N VAL A 50 23.87 -17.94 24.33
CA VAL A 50 23.76 -18.02 25.79
C VAL A 50 25.01 -18.68 26.33
N CYS A 51 25.46 -18.25 27.50
CA CYS A 51 26.64 -18.82 28.13
C CYS A 51 26.22 -19.95 29.08
N GLU A 52 26.57 -21.18 28.72
CA GLU A 52 26.37 -22.35 29.58
C GLU A 52 27.73 -22.93 29.98
N ALA A 53 28.00 -22.95 31.28
CA ALA A 53 29.27 -23.45 31.84
C ALA A 53 30.56 -22.79 31.29
N GLY A 54 30.46 -21.60 30.68
CA GLY A 54 31.60 -20.86 30.13
C GLY A 54 31.77 -21.04 28.61
N ASP A 55 30.91 -21.85 28.00
CA ASP A 55 30.86 -22.03 26.55
C ASP A 55 29.64 -21.30 25.97
N ALA A 56 29.81 -20.70 24.79
CA ALA A 56 28.70 -20.19 24.00
C ALA A 56 27.86 -21.33 23.43
N VAL A 57 26.57 -21.35 23.76
CA VAL A 57 25.58 -22.26 23.18
C VAL A 57 24.50 -21.48 22.44
N VAL A 58 24.00 -22.06 21.36
CA VAL A 58 22.84 -21.53 20.62
C VAL A 58 21.57 -22.05 21.28
N MET A 59 20.66 -21.14 21.63
CA MET A 59 19.31 -21.48 22.08
C MET A 59 18.28 -20.85 21.14
N LEU A 60 17.12 -21.47 21.05
CA LEU A 60 15.98 -20.90 20.34
C LEU A 60 15.51 -19.62 21.05
N ASP A 61 15.25 -18.58 20.25
CA ASP A 61 14.65 -17.34 20.71
C ASP A 61 13.43 -17.00 19.86
N ALA A 62 12.24 -17.25 20.40
CA ALA A 62 10.99 -16.93 19.70
C ALA A 62 10.70 -15.43 19.65
N ALA A 63 11.45 -14.60 20.37
CA ALA A 63 11.35 -13.14 20.32
C ALA A 63 12.31 -12.51 19.28
N ASP A 64 13.30 -13.27 18.79
CA ASP A 64 14.18 -12.87 17.69
C ASP A 64 13.54 -13.18 16.33
N VAL A 65 12.39 -12.55 16.09
CA VAL A 65 11.61 -12.76 14.87
C VAL A 65 12.29 -12.12 13.66
N PRO A 66 12.15 -12.73 12.45
CA PRO A 66 12.57 -12.06 11.23
C PRO A 66 11.80 -10.75 11.02
N ASP A 67 12.27 -9.93 10.08
CA ASP A 67 11.55 -8.75 9.61
C ASP A 67 11.87 -8.61 8.12
N ASP A 68 10.87 -8.80 7.26
CA ASP A 68 11.00 -8.65 5.80
C ASP A 68 10.46 -7.32 5.26
N ASP A 69 10.24 -6.34 6.16
CA ASP A 69 9.67 -5.04 5.84
C ASP A 69 8.31 -5.13 5.11
N ASN A 70 7.55 -6.22 5.30
CA ASN A 70 6.25 -6.41 4.67
C ASN A 70 5.12 -6.50 5.70
N ASP A 71 4.30 -5.45 5.76
CA ASP A 71 3.12 -5.39 6.63
C ASP A 71 2.10 -6.52 6.39
N CYS A 72 2.19 -7.22 5.25
CA CYS A 72 1.31 -8.31 4.87
C CYS A 72 1.87 -9.71 5.14
N THR A 73 2.97 -9.81 5.86
CA THR A 73 3.51 -11.05 6.43
C THR A 73 3.45 -10.99 7.96
N ASP A 74 3.17 -12.13 8.58
CA ASP A 74 3.40 -12.37 10.00
C ASP A 74 4.79 -12.97 10.14
N ASP A 75 5.67 -12.24 10.80
CA ASP A 75 7.04 -12.67 11.08
C ASP A 75 7.07 -13.46 12.39
N THR A 76 7.43 -14.74 12.28
CA THR A 76 7.43 -15.67 13.41
C THR A 76 8.64 -16.58 13.40
N CYS A 77 8.92 -17.15 14.57
CA CYS A 77 9.89 -18.22 14.73
C CYS A 77 9.17 -19.54 14.98
N GLU A 78 9.21 -20.45 14.01
CA GLU A 78 8.65 -21.79 14.13
C GLU A 78 9.78 -22.79 14.40
N ASP A 79 9.86 -23.31 15.63
CA ASP A 79 10.89 -24.25 16.09
C ASP A 79 12.34 -23.82 15.77
N GLY A 80 12.63 -22.51 15.90
CA GLY A 80 13.95 -21.94 15.62
C GLY A 80 14.22 -21.64 14.15
N THR A 81 13.19 -21.75 13.31
CA THR A 81 13.25 -21.38 11.89
C THR A 81 12.54 -20.04 11.70
N PRO A 82 13.20 -19.03 11.11
CA PRO A 82 12.55 -17.82 10.68
C PRO A 82 11.47 -18.11 9.62
N THR A 83 10.28 -17.57 9.82
CA THR A 83 9.11 -17.79 8.96
C THR A 83 8.36 -16.49 8.73
N ASN A 84 7.98 -16.22 7.48
CA ASN A 84 7.18 -15.05 7.11
C ASN A 84 5.92 -15.58 6.41
N THR A 85 4.79 -15.57 7.12
CA THR A 85 3.54 -16.15 6.60
C THR A 85 2.62 -15.05 6.10
N VAL A 86 2.09 -15.17 4.89
CA VAL A 86 1.14 -14.18 4.36
C VAL A 86 -0.07 -14.06 5.29
N LYS A 87 -0.35 -12.83 5.73
CA LYS A 87 -1.51 -12.48 6.55
C LYS A 87 -2.81 -12.73 5.79
N ALA A 88 -3.91 -12.81 6.53
CA ALA A 88 -5.23 -12.90 5.93
C ALA A 88 -5.48 -11.72 4.98
N MET A 89 -6.05 -12.02 3.80
CA MET A 89 -6.48 -10.99 2.85
C MET A 89 -7.40 -9.97 3.53
N HIS A 90 -7.29 -8.71 3.12
CA HIS A 90 -7.95 -7.52 3.70
C HIS A 90 -7.50 -7.12 5.10
N SER A 91 -6.45 -7.74 5.65
CA SER A 91 -5.74 -7.18 6.81
C SER A 91 -5.22 -5.78 6.45
N ALA A 92 -5.27 -4.86 7.42
CA ALA A 92 -4.77 -3.51 7.23
C ALA A 92 -3.24 -3.52 7.08
N CYS A 93 -2.73 -2.75 6.13
CA CYS A 93 -1.29 -2.60 5.87
C CYS A 93 -0.97 -1.18 5.39
N GLY A 94 0.32 -0.87 5.24
CA GLY A 94 0.80 0.40 4.75
C GLY A 94 0.67 1.53 5.78
N PRO A 95 1.00 2.77 5.39
CA PRO A 95 1.03 3.91 6.30
C PRO A 95 -0.31 4.12 7.02
N GLY A 96 -0.31 3.95 8.34
CA GLY A 96 -1.51 4.11 9.18
C GLY A 96 -2.60 3.05 8.96
N GLY A 97 -2.29 1.94 8.27
CA GLY A 97 -3.26 0.87 7.97
C GLY A 97 -4.30 1.25 6.93
N ALA A 98 -3.96 2.13 5.99
CA ALA A 98 -4.86 2.64 4.96
C ALA A 98 -5.04 1.71 3.76
N GLU A 99 -4.21 0.68 3.64
CA GLU A 99 -4.19 -0.27 2.52
C GLU A 99 -4.60 -1.68 2.98
N TYR A 100 -4.63 -2.62 2.04
CA TYR A 100 -5.13 -3.97 2.26
C TYR A 100 -4.17 -5.04 1.76
N CYS A 101 -3.98 -6.07 2.57
CA CYS A 101 -3.23 -7.25 2.15
C CYS A 101 -4.01 -8.08 1.11
N HIS A 102 -3.31 -8.48 0.07
CA HIS A 102 -3.77 -9.40 -0.97
C HIS A 102 -3.25 -10.82 -0.67
N THR A 103 -3.84 -11.84 -1.29
CA THR A 103 -3.45 -13.24 -1.08
C THR A 103 -2.04 -13.58 -1.54
N ASP A 104 -1.44 -12.73 -2.37
CA ASP A 104 -0.05 -12.83 -2.82
C ASP A 104 0.94 -12.15 -1.84
N GLY A 105 0.47 -11.65 -0.70
CA GLY A 105 1.29 -10.94 0.28
C GLY A 105 1.59 -9.49 -0.10
N ALA A 106 0.99 -8.95 -1.16
CA ALA A 106 1.14 -7.55 -1.53
C ALA A 106 0.21 -6.65 -0.70
N CYS A 107 0.73 -5.52 -0.25
CA CYS A 107 -0.05 -4.42 0.30
C CYS A 107 -0.52 -3.50 -0.84
N ARG A 108 -1.83 -3.29 -0.99
CA ARG A 108 -2.40 -2.50 -2.09
C ARG A 108 -3.57 -1.62 -1.61
N PRO A 109 -3.79 -0.46 -2.25
CA PRO A 109 -4.81 0.50 -1.83
C PRO A 109 -6.26 0.02 -2.02
N CYS A 110 -6.56 -0.79 -3.04
CA CYS A 110 -7.88 -1.41 -3.17
C CYS A 110 -7.89 -2.83 -2.63
N LYS A 111 -9.01 -3.24 -2.04
CA LYS A 111 -9.26 -4.61 -1.61
C LYS A 111 -9.27 -5.56 -2.80
N GLN A 112 -8.62 -6.71 -2.64
CA GLN A 112 -8.76 -7.82 -3.57
C GLN A 112 -10.21 -8.31 -3.57
N VAL A 113 -10.80 -8.49 -4.75
CA VAL A 113 -12.15 -9.06 -4.87
C VAL A 113 -12.10 -10.58 -4.79
N THR A 114 -13.10 -11.16 -4.13
CA THR A 114 -13.23 -12.60 -3.94
C THR A 114 -14.15 -13.22 -5.01
N ASP A 115 -14.29 -14.54 -4.99
CA ASP A 115 -15.23 -15.25 -5.86
C ASP A 115 -16.71 -14.81 -5.65
N ALA A 116 -17.03 -14.21 -4.50
CA ALA A 116 -18.36 -13.65 -4.24
C ALA A 116 -18.61 -12.33 -4.99
N CYS A 117 -17.57 -11.76 -5.60
CA CYS A 117 -17.64 -10.58 -6.43
C CYS A 117 -18.21 -9.35 -5.74
N GLU A 118 -17.71 -9.07 -4.54
CA GLU A 118 -18.05 -7.87 -3.81
C GLU A 118 -17.60 -6.63 -4.59
N ASP A 119 -18.48 -5.65 -4.62
CA ASP A 119 -18.13 -4.32 -5.04
C ASP A 119 -18.00 -3.44 -3.80
N TYR A 120 -16.79 -2.93 -3.62
CA TYR A 120 -16.42 -2.07 -2.51
C TYR A 120 -16.63 -0.58 -2.85
N GLY A 121 -17.07 -0.27 -4.07
CA GLY A 121 -17.48 1.06 -4.51
C GLY A 121 -18.76 1.55 -3.83
N GLN A 122 -19.03 2.85 -3.95
CA GLN A 122 -20.19 3.48 -3.32
C GLN A 122 -21.41 3.46 -4.25
N GLU A 123 -22.24 2.45 -4.11
CA GLU A 123 -23.44 2.27 -4.93
C GLU A 123 -24.70 2.96 -4.35
N PRO A 124 -25.69 3.37 -5.18
CA PRO A 124 -25.75 3.20 -6.63
C PRO A 124 -25.07 4.33 -7.40
N HIS A 125 -24.28 3.99 -8.42
CA HIS A 125 -23.70 4.94 -9.39
C HIS A 125 -23.74 4.47 -10.85
N ASP A 126 -24.77 3.68 -11.20
CA ASP A 126 -24.94 3.01 -12.50
C ASP A 126 -25.15 3.92 -13.73
N ASN A 127 -25.34 5.22 -13.54
CA ASN A 127 -25.65 6.14 -14.63
C ASN A 127 -25.11 7.56 -14.36
N GLN A 128 -25.04 8.36 -15.43
CA GLN A 128 -24.45 9.69 -15.40
C GLN A 128 -25.15 10.65 -14.43
N GLU A 129 -26.46 10.49 -14.16
CA GLU A 129 -27.22 11.36 -13.25
C GLU A 129 -26.96 11.01 -11.78
N THR A 130 -26.67 9.75 -11.48
CA THR A 130 -26.34 9.25 -10.14
C THR A 130 -24.84 9.07 -9.93
N ALA A 131 -24.01 9.67 -10.80
CA ALA A 131 -22.56 9.54 -10.72
C ALA A 131 -22.03 9.91 -9.32
N GLN A 132 -21.14 9.09 -8.77
CA GLN A 132 -20.52 9.38 -7.49
C GLN A 132 -19.66 10.64 -7.60
N ASN A 133 -19.94 11.61 -6.73
CA ASN A 133 -19.21 12.85 -6.68
C ASN A 133 -17.90 12.67 -5.90
N LEU A 134 -16.77 12.86 -6.57
CA LEU A 134 -15.42 12.71 -6.02
C LEU A 134 -14.83 14.04 -5.52
N GLY A 135 -15.63 15.11 -5.51
CA GLY A 135 -15.24 16.43 -5.01
C GLY A 135 -14.63 17.32 -6.10
N THR A 136 -13.57 18.03 -5.72
CA THR A 136 -12.83 18.96 -6.58
C THR A 136 -11.38 18.52 -6.67
N ILE A 137 -10.82 18.55 -7.88
CA ILE A 137 -9.40 18.29 -8.16
C ILE A 137 -8.84 19.53 -8.85
N THR A 138 -7.67 19.98 -8.40
CA THR A 138 -6.99 21.16 -8.95
C THR A 138 -5.75 20.69 -9.72
N ASP A 139 -5.38 21.45 -10.75
CA ASP A 139 -4.15 21.23 -11.53
C ASP A 139 -2.91 21.91 -10.91
N ALA A 140 -3.01 22.37 -9.65
CA ALA A 140 -1.98 23.14 -8.95
C ALA A 140 -0.84 22.31 -8.33
N ASP A 141 -0.94 20.99 -8.36
CA ASP A 141 -0.02 20.01 -7.80
C ASP A 141 -0.24 18.61 -8.42
N ASP A 142 0.62 17.65 -8.05
CA ASP A 142 0.46 16.22 -8.38
C ASP A 142 -0.80 15.60 -7.71
N ASP A 143 -1.80 16.41 -7.29
CA ASP A 143 -3.00 16.00 -6.56
C ASP A 143 -3.94 15.25 -7.50
N GLY A 144 -3.60 14.00 -7.75
CA GLY A 144 -4.54 13.00 -8.18
C GLY A 144 -5.25 12.40 -6.98
N SER A 145 -6.25 11.59 -7.27
CA SER A 145 -6.78 10.65 -6.30
C SER A 145 -7.20 9.39 -7.03
N PHE A 146 -7.73 8.43 -6.31
CA PHE A 146 -8.20 7.19 -6.90
C PHE A 146 -9.46 6.68 -6.21
N VAL A 147 -10.22 5.88 -6.93
CA VAL A 147 -11.32 5.10 -6.39
C VAL A 147 -11.17 3.63 -6.74
N CYS A 148 -11.74 2.78 -5.90
CA CYS A 148 -11.74 1.34 -6.05
C CYS A 148 -13.19 0.87 -6.19
N ALA A 149 -13.48 0.07 -7.20
CA ALA A 149 -14.80 -0.54 -7.38
C ALA A 149 -14.69 -1.82 -8.23
N THR A 150 -15.84 -2.46 -8.45
CA THR A 150 -15.91 -3.72 -9.19
C THR A 150 -17.13 -3.76 -10.08
N ILE A 151 -16.89 -3.93 -11.39
CA ILE A 151 -17.97 -4.20 -12.35
C ILE A 151 -18.45 -5.63 -12.15
N LYS A 152 -19.57 -5.83 -11.46
CA LYS A 152 -20.15 -7.16 -11.15
C LYS A 152 -20.63 -7.89 -12.39
N GLY A 153 -20.96 -7.17 -13.47
CA GLY A 153 -21.44 -7.76 -14.71
C GLY A 153 -21.69 -6.74 -15.81
N LYS A 154 -22.14 -7.23 -16.97
CA LYS A 154 -22.37 -6.40 -18.17
C LYS A 154 -23.30 -5.19 -18.03
N ASN A 155 -24.13 -5.16 -16.99
CA ASN A 155 -25.08 -4.08 -16.73
C ASN A 155 -24.65 -3.19 -15.57
N ASP A 156 -23.54 -3.54 -14.93
CA ASP A 156 -22.91 -2.75 -13.88
C ASP A 156 -21.97 -1.75 -14.57
N VAL A 157 -22.23 -0.47 -14.35
CA VAL A 157 -21.55 0.63 -15.07
C VAL A 157 -21.29 1.74 -14.08
N ASP A 158 -20.05 1.91 -13.67
CA ASP A 158 -19.73 2.89 -12.64
C ASP A 158 -19.54 4.28 -13.25
N TRP A 159 -20.32 5.24 -12.77
CA TRP A 159 -20.17 6.64 -13.10
C TRP A 159 -19.61 7.44 -11.94
N TYR A 160 -18.62 8.26 -12.25
CA TYR A 160 -18.04 9.23 -11.33
C TYR A 160 -18.12 10.63 -11.91
N THR A 161 -18.10 11.64 -11.03
CA THR A 161 -18.00 13.04 -11.45
C THR A 161 -17.18 13.85 -10.45
N PHE A 162 -16.52 14.89 -10.94
CA PHE A 162 -15.84 15.86 -10.09
C PHE A 162 -15.72 17.21 -10.80
N ALA A 163 -15.41 18.25 -10.04
CA ALA A 163 -15.05 19.57 -10.57
C ALA A 163 -13.54 19.66 -10.74
N GLY A 164 -13.09 19.91 -11.96
CA GLY A 164 -11.71 20.28 -12.25
C GLY A 164 -11.56 21.79 -12.19
N ASP A 165 -10.70 22.27 -11.29
CA ASP A 165 -10.43 23.70 -11.12
C ASP A 165 -9.05 24.04 -11.71
N ASP A 166 -9.04 24.96 -12.68
CA ASP A 166 -7.84 25.52 -13.29
C ASP A 166 -7.22 26.58 -12.37
N ALA A 167 -6.03 26.27 -11.87
CA ALA A 167 -5.23 27.16 -11.06
C ALA A 167 -4.30 28.00 -11.94
N PHE A 168 -4.31 29.31 -11.67
CA PHE A 168 -3.60 30.31 -12.46
C PHE A 168 -2.12 29.96 -12.71
N LEU A 169 -1.76 29.81 -14.00
CA LEU A 169 -0.43 29.46 -14.56
C LEU A 169 -0.08 27.97 -14.66
N ASN A 170 -1.02 27.07 -14.38
CA ASN A 170 -0.82 25.64 -14.60
C ASN A 170 -1.39 25.19 -15.96
N TYR A 171 -1.10 23.94 -16.30
CA TYR A 171 -1.57 23.32 -17.54
C TYR A 171 -2.59 22.26 -17.21
N VAL A 172 -3.78 22.36 -17.80
CA VAL A 172 -4.80 21.31 -17.73
C VAL A 172 -4.35 20.09 -18.54
N ASP A 173 -4.15 18.95 -17.87
CA ASP A 173 -3.84 17.66 -18.50
C ASP A 173 -4.57 16.53 -17.76
N PRO A 174 -5.90 16.39 -17.94
CA PRO A 174 -6.69 15.43 -17.19
C PRO A 174 -6.32 14.02 -17.63
N VAL A 175 -5.52 13.33 -16.82
CA VAL A 175 -5.20 11.91 -17.03
C VAL A 175 -6.11 11.02 -16.18
N ARG A 176 -6.71 10.01 -16.79
CA ARG A 176 -7.35 8.89 -16.09
C ARG A 176 -6.66 7.60 -16.45
N SER A 177 -6.32 6.79 -15.45
CA SER A 177 -5.83 5.44 -15.66
C SER A 177 -6.72 4.42 -14.98
N LEU A 178 -7.00 3.34 -15.70
CA LEU A 178 -7.65 2.16 -15.19
C LEU A 178 -6.57 1.11 -14.92
N VAL A 179 -6.31 0.84 -13.64
CA VAL A 179 -5.45 -0.25 -13.19
C VAL A 179 -6.33 -1.43 -12.84
N GLN A 180 -6.24 -2.48 -13.65
CA GLN A 180 -7.03 -3.70 -13.48
C GLN A 180 -6.43 -4.55 -12.37
N GLN A 181 -7.21 -4.83 -11.34
CA GLN A 181 -6.78 -5.79 -10.32
C GLN A 181 -7.00 -7.21 -10.86
N ASN A 182 -6.02 -8.09 -10.71
CA ASN A 182 -6.05 -9.47 -11.25
C ASN A 182 -6.12 -9.59 -12.79
N GLY A 183 -5.78 -8.53 -13.54
CA GLY A 183 -5.67 -8.57 -15.01
C GLY A 183 -6.99 -8.76 -15.76
N SER A 184 -8.14 -8.50 -15.12
CA SER A 184 -9.46 -8.53 -15.77
C SER A 184 -9.79 -7.19 -16.45
N GLY A 185 -10.27 -7.23 -17.69
CA GLY A 185 -10.39 -6.06 -18.57
C GLY A 185 -11.56 -5.12 -18.27
N GLY A 186 -11.32 -3.81 -18.27
CA GLY A 186 -12.35 -2.77 -18.28
C GLY A 186 -12.04 -1.68 -19.31
N ARG A 187 -12.96 -0.72 -19.47
CA ARG A 187 -12.80 0.47 -20.30
C ARG A 187 -13.17 1.70 -19.49
N VAL A 188 -12.32 2.72 -19.56
CA VAL A 188 -12.57 4.03 -18.98
C VAL A 188 -12.93 5.01 -20.09
N CYS A 189 -13.96 5.81 -19.84
CA CYS A 189 -14.39 6.92 -20.69
C CYS A 189 -14.44 8.20 -19.86
N VAL A 190 -13.95 9.30 -20.42
CA VAL A 190 -13.87 10.60 -19.75
C VAL A 190 -14.61 11.63 -20.59
N TYR A 191 -15.55 12.33 -19.97
CA TYR A 191 -16.37 13.35 -20.59
C TYR A 191 -16.16 14.67 -19.87
N LEU A 192 -16.01 15.76 -20.62
CA LEU A 192 -15.69 17.07 -20.06
C LEU A 192 -16.69 18.11 -20.55
N GLN A 193 -17.02 19.05 -19.67
CA GLN A 193 -17.83 20.22 -19.97
C GLN A 193 -17.23 21.42 -19.24
N CYS A 194 -16.74 22.39 -19.99
CA CYS A 194 -16.25 23.66 -19.43
C CYS A 194 -17.35 24.35 -18.61
N ASN A 195 -16.94 24.97 -17.50
CA ASN A 195 -17.84 25.72 -16.63
C ASN A 195 -18.38 26.99 -17.32
N GLY A 196 -17.57 27.57 -18.21
CA GLY A 196 -17.94 28.69 -19.08
C GLY A 196 -17.50 28.46 -20.52
N GLY A 197 -18.18 29.12 -21.47
CA GLY A 197 -17.78 29.08 -22.88
C GLY A 197 -18.07 27.76 -23.59
N GLY A 198 -17.52 27.61 -24.80
CA GLY A 198 -17.52 26.37 -25.57
C GLY A 198 -16.52 25.35 -25.04
N THR A 199 -16.77 24.07 -25.30
CA THR A 199 -15.92 22.95 -24.90
C THR A 199 -15.34 22.27 -26.12
N SER A 200 -14.02 22.29 -26.25
CA SER A 200 -13.26 21.58 -27.29
C SER A 200 -12.43 20.47 -26.66
N ILE A 201 -12.55 19.25 -27.18
CA ILE A 201 -11.87 18.06 -26.66
C ILE A 201 -11.08 17.39 -27.78
N ASN A 202 -9.80 17.09 -27.52
CA ASN A 202 -8.96 16.26 -28.37
C ASN A 202 -8.54 15.00 -27.62
N CYS A 203 -8.88 13.83 -28.15
CA CYS A 203 -8.65 12.55 -27.48
C CYS A 203 -7.21 12.05 -27.52
N ASN A 204 -6.27 12.73 -28.17
CA ASN A 204 -4.84 12.36 -28.21
C ASN A 204 -4.58 10.88 -28.55
N GLY A 205 -5.41 10.28 -29.41
CA GLY A 205 -5.31 8.87 -29.82
C GLY A 205 -6.31 7.91 -29.15
N ALA A 206 -6.99 8.34 -28.08
CA ALA A 206 -8.16 7.63 -27.55
C ALA A 206 -9.37 7.75 -28.48
N ALA A 207 -10.34 6.84 -28.35
CA ALA A 207 -11.53 6.83 -29.19
C ALA A 207 -12.52 7.93 -28.73
N PRO A 208 -13.02 8.80 -29.63
CA PRO A 208 -14.02 9.79 -29.25
C PRO A 208 -15.35 9.11 -28.91
N ASP A 209 -16.05 9.65 -27.90
CA ASP A 209 -17.34 9.17 -27.43
C ASP A 209 -18.27 10.34 -27.04
N THR A 210 -19.54 10.07 -26.79
CA THR A 210 -20.51 11.06 -26.31
C THR A 210 -21.33 10.45 -25.17
N ALA A 211 -21.36 11.14 -24.03
CA ALA A 211 -22.09 10.72 -22.85
C ALA A 211 -23.61 10.74 -23.09
N PRO A 212 -24.41 10.01 -22.28
CA PRO A 212 -25.88 10.04 -22.36
C PRO A 212 -26.48 11.44 -22.31
N LEU A 213 -25.91 12.36 -21.52
CA LEU A 213 -26.36 13.76 -21.41
C LEU A 213 -25.73 14.70 -22.46
N GLY A 214 -24.98 14.16 -23.44
CA GLY A 214 -24.51 14.87 -24.62
C GLY A 214 -23.09 15.44 -24.56
N GLN A 215 -22.40 15.33 -23.42
CA GLN A 215 -21.02 15.78 -23.25
C GLN A 215 -20.08 14.97 -24.15
N LYS A 216 -19.11 15.65 -24.74
CA LYS A 216 -18.07 15.00 -25.55
C LYS A 216 -17.01 14.41 -24.64
N GLY A 217 -16.38 13.33 -25.10
CA GLY A 217 -15.39 12.62 -24.31
C GLY A 217 -14.57 11.66 -25.14
N CYS A 218 -13.74 10.91 -24.43
CA CYS A 218 -12.75 10.00 -24.98
C CYS A 218 -12.71 8.71 -24.17
N CYS A 219 -12.46 7.58 -24.82
CA CYS A 219 -12.44 6.26 -24.18
C CYS A 219 -11.18 5.46 -24.53
N SER A 220 -10.70 4.66 -23.58
CA SER A 220 -9.57 3.73 -23.74
C SER A 220 -9.71 2.55 -22.78
N ALA A 221 -9.01 1.45 -23.06
CA ALA A 221 -8.97 0.27 -22.18
C ALA A 221 -8.04 0.45 -20.96
N THR A 222 -7.18 1.48 -20.97
CA THR A 222 -6.20 1.73 -19.90
C THR A 222 -6.18 3.19 -19.51
N THR A 223 -5.56 4.04 -20.31
CA THR A 223 -5.33 5.45 -20.02
C THR A 223 -6.07 6.35 -21.00
N VAL A 224 -6.73 7.39 -20.49
CA VAL A 224 -7.40 8.44 -21.25
C VAL A 224 -6.87 9.78 -20.78
N ALA A 225 -6.22 10.53 -21.68
CA ALA A 225 -5.62 11.83 -21.41
C ALA A 225 -6.05 12.87 -22.48
N PRO A 226 -7.33 13.30 -22.47
CA PRO A 226 -7.85 14.25 -23.45
C PRO A 226 -7.31 15.65 -23.17
N LYS A 227 -6.94 16.37 -24.23
CA LYS A 227 -6.72 17.82 -24.13
C LYS A 227 -8.05 18.53 -24.12
N LEU A 228 -8.29 19.27 -23.04
CA LEU A 228 -9.41 20.19 -22.89
C LEU A 228 -8.97 21.59 -23.36
N ASN A 229 -9.89 22.30 -23.99
CA ASN A 229 -9.77 23.73 -24.28
C ASN A 229 -11.15 24.36 -24.12
N CYS A 230 -11.28 25.22 -23.13
CA CYS A 230 -12.44 26.03 -22.85
C CYS A 230 -12.32 27.41 -23.50
N ASP A 231 -13.42 27.95 -24.01
CA ASP A 231 -13.37 29.31 -24.57
C ASP A 231 -13.05 30.32 -23.45
N GLY A 232 -11.83 30.87 -23.46
CA GLY A 232 -11.40 31.86 -22.48
C GLY A 232 -9.97 31.63 -22.01
N LEU A 233 -9.74 31.93 -20.72
CA LEU A 233 -8.48 31.67 -20.00
C LEU A 233 -8.70 30.73 -18.80
N ASP A 234 -9.94 30.29 -18.58
CA ASP A 234 -10.32 29.45 -17.46
C ASP A 234 -10.76 28.12 -18.06
N ASP A 235 -9.93 27.10 -17.84
CA ASP A 235 -10.17 25.74 -18.33
C ASP A 235 -10.89 24.85 -17.29
N SER A 236 -11.44 25.46 -16.22
CA SER A 236 -12.22 24.75 -15.23
C SER A 236 -13.43 24.05 -15.87
N ALA A 237 -13.64 22.80 -15.50
CA ALA A 237 -14.64 21.95 -16.12
C ALA A 237 -15.26 20.96 -15.15
N LYS A 238 -16.51 20.61 -15.43
CA LYS A 238 -17.11 19.42 -14.85
C LYS A 238 -16.66 18.19 -15.65
N VAL A 239 -16.14 17.20 -14.93
CA VAL A 239 -15.70 15.93 -15.49
C VAL A 239 -16.67 14.82 -15.09
N TRP A 240 -16.94 13.92 -16.02
CA TRP A 240 -17.56 12.62 -15.74
C TRP A 240 -16.64 11.51 -16.22
N ILE A 241 -16.59 10.44 -15.44
CA ILE A 241 -15.88 9.22 -15.81
C ILE A 241 -16.91 8.09 -15.83
N ARG A 242 -16.87 7.28 -16.88
CA ARG A 242 -17.61 6.01 -16.95
C ARG A 242 -16.61 4.87 -17.01
N VAL A 243 -16.76 3.89 -16.13
CA VAL A 243 -16.07 2.61 -16.21
C VAL A 243 -17.09 1.55 -16.63
N ASP A 244 -16.79 0.81 -17.68
CA ASP A 244 -17.64 -0.27 -18.18
C ASP A 244 -16.83 -1.44 -18.75
N THR A 245 -17.51 -2.52 -19.13
CA THR A 245 -16.88 -3.70 -19.75
C THR A 245 -17.46 -3.97 -21.15
N PRO A 246 -16.79 -3.53 -22.23
CA PRO A 246 -17.30 -3.73 -23.59
C PRO A 246 -17.40 -5.21 -23.97
N ASP A 247 -16.58 -6.07 -23.35
CA ASP A 247 -16.57 -7.52 -23.58
C ASP A 247 -17.59 -8.28 -22.70
N ASN A 248 -18.49 -7.57 -22.01
CA ASN A 248 -19.46 -8.15 -21.07
C ASN A 248 -18.80 -8.99 -19.96
N LEU A 249 -17.59 -8.60 -19.56
CA LEU A 249 -16.90 -9.22 -18.44
C LEU A 249 -17.69 -8.97 -17.16
N ALA A 250 -17.66 -9.97 -16.28
CA ALA A 250 -18.23 -9.92 -14.95
C ALA A 250 -17.09 -10.06 -13.94
N CYS A 251 -17.25 -9.42 -12.79
CA CYS A 251 -16.25 -9.38 -11.75
C CYS A 251 -14.93 -8.77 -12.18
N VAL A 252 -14.98 -7.52 -12.65
CA VAL A 252 -13.80 -6.76 -13.02
C VAL A 252 -13.48 -5.75 -11.92
N PRO A 253 -12.60 -6.09 -10.97
CA PRO A 253 -12.11 -5.12 -10.00
C PRO A 253 -11.13 -4.15 -10.65
N TYR A 254 -11.20 -2.89 -10.23
CA TYR A 254 -10.29 -1.88 -10.74
C TYR A 254 -9.95 -0.83 -9.69
N GLN A 255 -8.81 -0.19 -9.91
CA GLN A 255 -8.46 1.11 -9.37
C GLN A 255 -8.54 2.11 -10.52
N LEU A 256 -9.31 3.18 -10.31
CA LEU A 256 -9.41 4.30 -11.23
C LEU A 256 -8.64 5.48 -10.63
N ASP A 257 -7.49 5.80 -11.20
CA ASP A 257 -6.76 7.00 -10.84
C ASP A 257 -7.25 8.17 -11.68
N TYR A 258 -7.38 9.33 -11.05
CA TYR A 258 -7.86 10.54 -11.68
C TYR A 258 -7.12 11.79 -11.21
N HIS A 259 -6.85 12.69 -12.16
CA HIS A 259 -6.14 13.95 -11.97
C HIS A 259 -6.80 15.06 -12.82
N PHE A 260 -6.49 16.35 -12.65
CA PHE A 260 -7.04 17.41 -13.51
C PHE A 260 -5.94 18.32 -13.99
#